data_AF-A0A2V8RLV5-F1
#
_entry.id   AF-A0A2V8RLV5-F1
#
_cell.length_a   1.000
_cell.length_b   1.000
_cell.length_c   1.000
_cell.angle_alpha   90.00
_cell.angle_beta   90.00
_cell.angle_gamma   90.00
#
_symmetry.space_group_name_H-M   'P 1'
#
loop_
_entity.id
_entity.type
_entity.pdbx_description
1 polymer ?
#
loop_
_entity_poly.entity_id
_entity_poly.type
_entity_poly.pdbx_seq_one_letter_code
_entity_poly.pdbx_strand_id
1 'polypeptide(L)'
;MQPGQHYLIQLASSGANGTALPVTPDFVVTNSIFVIGTSGKVAITVPNALISGGCPLPNSNVVDLVGYGSAANCFEGNGPVADQPNTLVALRKANGCADTDQNANDFTVTAPNPRHGSSPFTS
;
A
#
# COMPACT_ATOMS: atom_id res chain seq x y z
N MET A 1 -6.94 0.78 15.98
CA MET A 1 -6.70 -0.41 15.15
C MET A 1 -6.07 -1.47 16.03
N GLN A 2 -6.66 -2.67 16.05
CA GLN A 2 -6.14 -3.89 16.65
C GLN A 2 -5.49 -4.74 15.56
N PRO A 3 -4.63 -5.72 15.91
CA PRO A 3 -4.10 -6.69 14.97
C PRO A 3 -5.21 -7.35 14.14
N GLY A 4 -4.98 -7.49 12.84
CA GLY A 4 -5.94 -8.10 11.90
C GLY A 4 -7.08 -7.19 11.41
N GLN A 5 -7.16 -5.95 11.89
CA GLN A 5 -8.10 -4.96 11.34
C GLN A 5 -7.57 -4.31 10.06
N HIS A 6 -8.48 -3.78 9.24
CA HIS A 6 -8.19 -3.13 7.96
C HIS A 6 -8.63 -1.67 7.99
N TYR A 7 -7.90 -0.81 7.28
CA TYR A 7 -8.28 0.58 7.07
C TYR A 7 -8.17 0.93 5.59
N LEU A 8 -9.30 1.24 4.96
CA LEU A 8 -9.37 1.55 3.54
C LEU A 8 -9.29 3.05 3.30
N ILE A 9 -8.20 3.46 2.67
CA ILE A 9 -7.99 4.84 2.23
C ILE A 9 -8.31 4.94 0.75
N GLN A 10 -9.33 5.71 0.39
CA GLN A 10 -9.60 6.08 -0.98
C GLN A 10 -8.77 7.32 -1.35
N LEU A 11 -7.97 7.15 -2.40
CA LEU A 11 -7.21 8.23 -3.03
C LEU A 11 -8.03 8.88 -4.14
N ALA A 12 -7.66 10.09 -4.54
CA ALA A 12 -8.28 10.78 -5.66
C ALA A 12 -7.97 10.06 -6.99
N SER A 13 -8.96 9.99 -7.89
CA SER A 13 -8.74 9.58 -9.28
C SER A 13 -8.49 10.83 -10.15
N SER A 14 -7.47 10.80 -11.00
CA SER A 14 -7.30 11.77 -12.08
C SER A 14 -8.01 11.36 -13.38
N GLY A 15 -8.66 10.19 -13.39
CA GLY A 15 -9.33 9.62 -14.56
C GLY A 15 -10.86 9.61 -14.45
N ALA A 16 -11.53 9.73 -15.59
CA ALA A 16 -12.99 9.62 -15.71
C ALA A 16 -13.52 8.18 -15.60
N ASN A 17 -12.62 7.19 -15.58
CA ASN A 17 -12.94 5.76 -15.66
C ASN A 17 -12.56 5.04 -14.36
N GLY A 18 -13.41 4.13 -13.91
CA GLY A 18 -13.22 3.29 -12.72
C GLY A 18 -14.57 2.86 -12.15
N THR A 19 -14.67 1.62 -11.69
CA THR A 19 -15.86 1.18 -10.94
C THR A 19 -15.85 1.81 -9.56
N ALA A 20 -17.03 2.07 -9.00
CA ALA A 20 -17.12 2.41 -7.58
C ALA A 20 -16.43 1.33 -6.74
N LEU A 21 -15.83 1.73 -5.62
CA LEU A 21 -15.27 0.76 -4.67
C LEU A 21 -16.39 -0.18 -4.20
N PRO A 22 -16.14 -1.49 -4.08
CA PRO A 22 -17.15 -2.46 -3.66
C PRO A 22 -17.54 -2.32 -2.18
N VAL A 23 -16.79 -1.52 -1.42
CA VAL A 23 -17.03 -1.21 0.00
C VAL A 23 -16.80 0.28 0.24
N THR A 24 -17.48 0.84 1.25
CA THR A 24 -17.27 2.24 1.67
C THR A 24 -15.87 2.38 2.30
N PRO A 25 -15.03 3.32 1.82
CA PRO A 25 -13.72 3.56 2.44
C PRO A 25 -13.86 4.16 3.83
N ASP A 26 -12.89 3.88 4.70
CA ASP A 26 -12.81 4.47 6.04
C ASP A 26 -12.33 5.92 6.00
N PHE A 27 -11.58 6.28 4.96
CA PHE A 27 -11.09 7.64 4.74
C PHE A 27 -11.04 7.97 3.25
N VAL A 28 -11.41 9.20 2.90
CA VAL A 28 -11.33 9.72 1.53
C VAL A 28 -10.41 10.94 1.54
N VAL A 29 -9.37 10.92 0.70
CA VAL A 29 -8.49 12.07 0.50
C VAL A 29 -9.20 13.10 -0.39
N THR A 30 -9.58 14.25 0.17
CA THR A 30 -10.44 15.23 -0.52
C THR A 30 -9.72 16.46 -1.10
N ASN A 31 -8.43 16.67 -0.79
CA ASN A 31 -7.70 17.91 -1.15
C ASN A 31 -6.28 17.66 -1.71
N SER A 32 -6.05 16.50 -2.31
CA SER A 32 -4.75 16.17 -2.92
C SER A 32 -4.98 15.23 -4.09
N ILE A 33 -4.45 15.59 -5.26
CA ILE A 33 -4.39 14.67 -6.39
C ILE A 33 -3.22 13.74 -6.13
N PHE A 34 -3.48 12.66 -5.39
CA PHE A 34 -2.51 11.60 -5.17
C PHE A 34 -2.73 10.52 -6.23
N VAL A 35 -1.96 10.57 -7.32
CA VAL A 35 -1.99 9.54 -8.37
C VAL A 35 -0.94 8.50 -8.07
N ILE A 36 -1.38 7.26 -7.85
CA ILE A 36 -0.51 6.08 -7.85
C ILE A 36 -0.42 5.55 -9.28
N GLY A 37 0.79 5.53 -9.85
CA GLY A 37 1.07 4.86 -11.12
C GLY A 37 1.31 3.36 -10.96
N THR A 38 1.74 2.69 -12.04
CA THR A 38 2.10 1.25 -12.04
C THR A 38 3.44 0.94 -11.36
N SER A 39 4.18 1.97 -10.94
CA SER A 39 5.37 1.85 -10.12
C SER A 39 5.46 3.02 -9.15
N GLY A 40 6.09 2.80 -8.00
CA GLY A 40 6.21 3.83 -6.98
C GLY A 40 6.56 3.27 -5.61
N LYS A 41 6.23 4.03 -4.58
CA LYS A 41 6.50 3.71 -3.18
C LYS A 41 5.36 4.19 -2.31
N VAL A 42 5.01 3.40 -1.30
CA VAL A 42 4.14 3.79 -0.20
C VAL A 42 4.91 3.57 1.09
N ALA A 43 4.87 4.54 2.00
CA ALA A 43 5.48 4.42 3.31
C ALA A 43 4.46 4.79 4.39
N ILE A 44 4.38 3.97 5.42
CA ILE A 44 3.67 4.25 6.66
C ILE A 44 4.71 4.69 7.69
N THR A 45 4.41 5.77 8.40
CA THR A 45 5.33 6.35 9.38
C THR A 45 4.67 6.43 10.75
N VAL A 46 5.49 6.61 11.78
CA VAL A 46 4.98 6.99 13.09
C VAL A 46 4.32 8.37 13.01
N PRO A 47 3.31 8.67 13.86
CA PRO A 47 2.58 9.93 13.78
C PRO A 47 3.49 11.16 13.83
N ASN A 48 3.22 12.13 12.96
CA ASN A 48 3.94 13.40 12.84
C ASN A 48 5.41 13.28 12.41
N ALA A 49 5.89 12.09 12.03
CA ALA A 49 7.20 11.97 11.43
C ALA A 49 7.20 12.42 9.97
N LEU A 50 8.21 13.21 9.62
CA LEU A 50 8.49 13.56 8.24
C LEU A 50 9.55 12.60 7.69
N ILE A 51 9.35 12.16 6.46
CA ILE A 51 10.34 11.42 5.67
C ILE A 51 10.75 12.27 4.47
N SER A 52 12.02 12.20 4.11
CA SER A 52 12.59 12.97 3.01
C SER A 52 13.58 12.12 2.21
N GLY A 53 13.86 12.54 0.98
CA GLY A 53 14.75 11.81 0.07
C GLY A 53 14.03 10.72 -0.74
N GLY A 54 14.75 10.15 -1.70
CA GLY A 54 14.20 9.13 -2.62
C GLY A 54 14.06 7.73 -2.02
N CYS A 55 14.85 7.43 -0.99
CA CYS A 55 14.78 6.19 -0.24
C CYS A 55 15.04 6.46 1.24
N PRO A 56 14.00 6.48 2.10
CA PRO A 56 14.15 6.83 3.50
C PRO A 56 14.57 5.64 4.37
N LEU A 57 15.21 4.60 3.82
CA LEU A 57 15.65 3.42 4.59
C LEU A 57 17.17 3.42 4.81
N PRO A 58 17.68 2.92 5.96
CA PRO A 58 16.92 2.58 7.16
C PRO A 58 16.51 3.84 7.95
N ASN A 59 15.27 3.89 8.44
CA ASN A 59 14.77 5.00 9.27
C ASN A 59 13.75 4.47 10.28
N SER A 60 14.00 4.67 11.57
CA SER A 60 13.14 4.18 12.65
C SER A 60 11.77 4.86 12.72
N ASN A 61 11.56 5.96 11.99
CA ASN A 61 10.26 6.60 11.87
C ASN A 61 9.38 5.96 10.78
N VAL A 62 9.94 5.13 9.91
CA VAL A 62 9.21 4.35 8.92
C VAL A 62 8.80 3.04 9.60
N VAL A 63 7.49 2.78 9.62
CA VAL A 63 6.91 1.57 10.19
C VAL A 63 6.87 0.44 9.16
N ASP A 64 6.56 0.80 7.91
CA ASP A 64 6.47 -0.13 6.77
C ASP A 64 6.73 0.69 5.49
N LEU A 65 7.53 0.17 4.57
CA LEU A 65 7.75 0.74 3.24
C LEU A 65 7.60 -0.33 2.17
N VAL A 66 6.69 -0.06 1.23
CA VAL A 66 6.50 -0.89 0.05
C VAL A 66 6.96 -0.14 -1.19
N GLY A 67 8.05 -0.61 -1.80
CA GLY A 67 8.38 -0.28 -3.18
C GLY A 67 7.71 -1.25 -4.14
N TYR A 68 7.12 -0.74 -5.22
CA TYR A 68 6.42 -1.57 -6.19
C TYR A 68 6.72 -1.15 -7.64
N GLY A 69 6.76 -2.17 -8.51
CA GLY A 69 7.09 -2.05 -9.91
C GLY A 69 8.57 -1.84 -10.19
N SER A 70 8.94 -2.00 -11.45
CA SER A 70 10.32 -2.02 -11.95
C SER A 70 11.07 -0.69 -11.78
N ALA A 71 10.35 0.43 -11.68
CA ALA A 71 10.94 1.75 -11.45
C ALA A 71 11.11 2.12 -9.96
N ALA A 72 10.73 1.24 -9.02
CA ALA A 72 10.92 1.49 -7.60
C ALA A 72 12.41 1.53 -7.25
N ASN A 73 12.87 2.67 -6.75
CA ASN A 73 14.26 2.90 -6.32
C ASN A 73 14.44 2.83 -4.79
N CYS A 74 13.42 2.41 -4.06
CA CYS A 74 13.48 2.08 -2.65
C CYS A 74 12.40 1.04 -2.35
N PHE A 75 12.77 0.04 -1.58
CA PHE A 75 11.93 -1.09 -1.17
C PHE A 75 12.62 -1.73 0.03
N GLU A 76 11.85 -2.44 0.86
CA GLU A 76 12.44 -3.28 1.89
C GLU A 76 12.99 -4.56 1.28
N GLY A 77 14.18 -4.94 1.74
CA GLY A 77 14.79 -6.22 1.39
C GLY A 77 15.43 -6.25 0.01
N ASN A 78 15.30 -7.38 -0.68
CA ASN A 78 16.08 -7.70 -1.88
C ASN A 78 15.44 -7.25 -3.20
N GLY A 79 14.20 -6.76 -3.18
CA GLY A 79 13.52 -6.29 -4.40
C GLY A 79 12.13 -5.72 -4.13
N PRO A 80 11.60 -4.91 -5.06
CA PRO A 80 10.25 -4.37 -4.95
C PRO A 80 9.20 -5.45 -5.20
N VAL A 81 7.95 -5.14 -4.88
CA VAL A 81 6.81 -5.91 -5.40
C VAL A 81 6.82 -5.85 -6.92
N ALA A 82 6.48 -6.96 -7.59
CA ALA A 82 6.38 -7.03 -9.04
C ALA A 82 5.41 -5.99 -9.63
N ASP A 83 5.57 -5.67 -10.92
CA ASP A 83 4.73 -4.69 -11.63
C ASP A 83 3.22 -5.01 -11.53
N GLN A 84 2.42 -3.99 -11.27
CA GLN A 84 0.95 -4.08 -11.24
C GLN A 84 0.35 -3.20 -12.35
N PRO A 85 -0.34 -3.78 -13.36
CA PRO A 85 -1.22 -2.99 -14.22
C PRO A 85 -2.41 -2.48 -13.43
N ASN A 86 -3.18 -1.54 -14.00
CA ASN A 86 -4.32 -0.90 -13.35
C ASN A 86 -5.46 -1.87 -12.91
N THR A 87 -5.41 -3.13 -13.33
CA THR A 87 -6.40 -4.17 -12.99
C THR A 87 -5.95 -5.10 -11.86
N LEU A 88 -4.71 -4.97 -11.38
CA LEU A 88 -4.13 -5.81 -10.31
C LEU A 88 -3.64 -4.94 -9.15
N VAL A 89 -3.51 -5.56 -7.98
CA VAL A 89 -3.02 -4.92 -6.75
C VAL A 89 -1.94 -5.78 -6.10
N ALA A 90 -1.07 -5.14 -5.33
CA ALA A 90 -0.24 -5.82 -4.35
C ALA A 90 -1.07 -6.16 -3.10
N LEU A 91 -1.16 -7.44 -2.76
CA LEU A 91 -1.77 -7.90 -1.52
C LEU A 91 -0.69 -8.55 -0.65
N ARG A 92 -0.54 -8.07 0.59
CA ARG A 92 0.35 -8.71 1.57
C ARG A 92 -0.14 -10.13 1.85
N LYS A 93 0.77 -11.11 1.78
CA LYS A 93 0.52 -12.55 1.95
C LYS A 93 0.12 -12.86 3.39
N ALA A 94 -0.33 -14.09 3.61
CA ALA A 94 -0.82 -14.57 4.90
C ALA A 94 -1.85 -13.61 5.53
N ASN A 95 -2.77 -13.10 4.70
CA ASN A 95 -3.80 -12.12 5.07
C ASN A 95 -3.29 -10.81 5.68
N GLY A 96 -2.01 -10.48 5.51
CA GLY A 96 -1.36 -9.31 6.12
C GLY A 96 -0.29 -9.68 7.15
N CYS A 97 -0.18 -10.94 7.56
CA CYS A 97 0.78 -11.38 8.57
C CYS A 97 2.20 -11.62 8.02
N ALA A 98 2.38 -11.71 6.70
CA ALA A 98 3.70 -11.82 6.09
C ALA A 98 4.36 -10.43 6.02
N ASP A 99 5.16 -10.12 7.03
CA ASP A 99 5.95 -8.90 7.11
C ASP A 99 7.36 -9.26 7.58
N THR A 100 8.25 -9.47 6.62
CA THR A 100 9.61 -9.98 6.85
C THR A 100 10.67 -8.97 6.40
N ASP A 101 10.27 -7.71 6.25
CA ASP A 101 11.04 -6.62 5.65
C ASP A 101 11.53 -6.99 4.23
N GLN A 102 10.71 -7.72 3.47
CA GLN A 102 11.07 -8.26 2.16
C GLN A 102 9.91 -8.10 1.18
N ASN A 103 9.78 -6.92 0.56
CA ASN A 103 8.61 -6.59 -0.27
C ASN A 103 8.32 -7.62 -1.38
N ALA A 104 9.35 -8.08 -2.10
CA ALA A 104 9.20 -9.11 -3.15
C ALA A 104 8.66 -10.45 -2.63
N ASN A 105 8.92 -10.79 -1.37
CA ASN A 105 8.49 -12.05 -0.75
C ASN A 105 7.17 -11.91 0.00
N ASP A 106 6.88 -10.72 0.53
CA ASP A 106 5.72 -10.47 1.41
C ASP A 106 4.44 -10.18 0.63
N PHE A 107 4.54 -9.80 -0.64
CA PHE A 107 3.37 -9.43 -1.47
C PHE A 107 3.12 -10.40 -2.61
N THR A 108 1.85 -10.54 -2.99
CA THR A 108 1.41 -11.18 -4.23
C THR A 108 0.67 -10.17 -5.09
N VAL A 109 0.76 -10.30 -6.41
CA VAL A 109 0.03 -9.46 -7.36
C VAL A 109 -1.21 -10.22 -7.82
N THR A 110 -2.39 -9.69 -7.52
CA THR A 110 -3.67 -10.37 -7.77
C THR A 110 -4.80 -9.38 -8.03
N ALA A 111 -6.00 -9.89 -8.31
CA ALA A 111 -7.19 -9.07 -8.48
C ALA A 111 -7.52 -8.30 -7.17
N PRO A 112 -8.04 -7.07 -7.25
CA PRO A 112 -8.42 -6.29 -6.07
C PRO A 112 -9.38 -7.04 -5.15
N ASN A 113 -9.07 -7.06 -3.85
CA ASN A 113 -9.96 -7.51 -2.78
C ASN A 113 -9.97 -6.50 -1.62
N PRO A 114 -10.62 -5.33 -1.79
CA PRO A 114 -10.60 -4.26 -0.78
C PRO A 114 -11.27 -4.68 0.53
N ARG A 115 -10.65 -4.31 1.65
CA ARG A 115 -11.14 -4.54 3.02
C ARG A 115 -11.14 -3.20 3.76
N HIS A 116 -12.12 -2.98 4.63
CA HIS A 116 -12.30 -1.75 5.40
C HIS A 116 -12.53 -2.05 6.88
N GLY A 117 -12.76 -1.02 7.71
CA GLY A 117 -12.88 -1.16 9.17
C GLY A 117 -13.98 -2.10 9.65
N SER A 118 -15.02 -2.34 8.83
CA SER A 118 -16.10 -3.28 9.15
C SER A 118 -15.90 -4.70 8.56
N SER A 119 -14.80 -4.95 7.84
CA SER A 119 -14.44 -6.30 7.41
C SER A 119 -14.08 -7.18 8.61
N PRO A 120 -14.29 -8.51 8.53
CA PRO A 120 -13.81 -9.43 9.55
C PRO A 120 -12.31 -9.29 9.80
N PHE A 121 -11.90 -9.54 11.04
CA PHE A 121 -10.49 -9.51 11.42
C PHE A 121 -9.79 -10.69 10.77
N THR A 122 -8.57 -10.49 10.30
CA THR A 122 -7.73 -11.56 9.77
C THR A 122 -6.58 -11.84 10.71
N SER A 123 -6.45 -13.09 11.15
CA SER A 123 -5.32 -13.63 11.90
C SER A 123 -4.47 -14.54 11.03
#